data_AF-A0A9Q0PHH3-F1
#
_entry.id   AF-A0A9Q0PHH3-F1
#
_cell.length_a   1.000
_cell.length_b   1.000
_cell.length_c   1.000
_cell.angle_alpha   90.00
_cell.angle_beta   90.00
_cell.angle_gamma   90.00
#
_symmetry.space_group_name_H-M   'P 1'
#
loop_
_entity.id
_entity.type
_entity.pdbx_description
1 polymer ?
#
loop_
_entity_poly.entity_id
_entity_poly.type
_entity_poly.pdbx_seq_one_letter_code
_entity_poly.pdbx_strand_id
1 'polypeptide(L)' 'MEKPRLWFFLLPGIVVLNLVCLCMAIESPQYEVVHAESDFEVRSYGNSTWMSAPVNELSFEKATLFGFH' A
#
# COMPACT_ATOMS: atom_id res chain seq x y z
N MET A 1 27.43 -21.92 33.96
CA MET A 1 27.11 -20.59 33.37
C MET A 1 26.42 -20.87 32.05
N GLU A 2 25.08 -20.84 32.02
CA GLU A 2 24.33 -21.13 30.79
C GLU A 2 24.58 -20.00 29.78
N LYS A 3 25.01 -20.34 28.56
CA LYS A 3 25.17 -19.35 27.49
C LYS A 3 23.78 -18.76 27.19
N PRO A 4 23.62 -17.41 27.19
CA PRO A 4 22.34 -16.82 26.85
C PRO A 4 21.94 -17.32 25.46
N ARG A 5 20.75 -17.91 25.35
CA ARG A 5 20.24 -18.44 24.09
C ARG A 5 20.08 -17.24 23.13
N LEU A 6 20.99 -17.13 22.16
CA LEU A 6 21.06 -16.05 21.17
C LEU A 6 19.70 -15.70 20.53
N TRP A 7 18.79 -16.67 20.47
CA TRP A 7 17.45 -16.53 19.91
C TRP A 7 16.58 -15.50 20.64
N PHE A 8 16.85 -15.23 21.93
CA PHE A 8 16.12 -14.19 22.69
C PHE A 8 16.35 -12.77 22.15
N PHE A 9 17.46 -12.51 21.46
CA PHE A 9 17.76 -11.21 20.83
C PHE A 9 17.48 -11.20 19.33
N LEU A 10 17.59 -12.36 18.66
CA LEU A 10 17.36 -12.46 17.22
C LEU A 10 15.87 -12.32 16.86
N LEU A 11 14.96 -12.94 17.63
CA LEU A 11 13.52 -12.86 17.36
C LEU A 11 12.97 -11.43 17.48
N PRO A 12 13.24 -10.67 18.56
CA PRO A 12 12.82 -9.26 18.63
C PRO A 12 13.45 -8.40 17.55
N GLY A 13 14.74 -8.63 17.23
CA GLY A 13 15.43 -7.91 16.16
C GLY A 13 14.78 -8.11 14.79
N ILE A 14 14.38 -9.34 14.46
CA ILE A 14 13.65 -9.66 13.22
C ILE A 14 12.27 -9.00 13.21
N VAL A 15 11.53 -9.02 14.31
CA VAL A 15 10.20 -8.38 14.39
C VAL A 15 10.29 -6.87 14.19
N VAL A 16 11.25 -6.22 14.84
CA VAL A 16 11.50 -4.77 14.69
C VAL A 16 11.90 -4.42 13.26
N LEU A 17 12.78 -5.22 12.64
CA LEU A 17 13.18 -5.00 11.25
C LEU A 17 11.99 -5.09 10.28
N ASN A 18 11.11 -6.08 10.44
CA ASN A 18 9.92 -6.22 9.61
C ASN A 18 8.95 -5.03 9.78
N LEU A 19 8.75 -4.56 11.01
CA LEU A 19 7.93 -3.36 11.29
C LEU A 19 8.50 -2.11 10.60
N VAL A 20 9.82 -1.90 10.68
CA VAL A 20 10.48 -0.76 10.02
C VAL A 20 10.33 -0.84 8.49
N CYS A 21 10.48 -2.02 7.90
CA CYS A 21 10.27 -2.20 6.46
C CYS A 21 8.83 -1.91 6.03
N LEU A 22 7.83 -2.31 6.83
CA LEU A 22 6.42 -2.01 6.55
C LEU A 22 6.12 -0.51 6.63
N CYS A 23 6.76 0.24 7.54
CA CYS A 23 6.61 1.70 7.63
C CYS A 23 7.22 2.47 6.46
N MET A 24 8.07 1.85 5.64
CA MET A 24 8.70 2.47 4.47
C MET A 24 7.95 2.20 3.17
N ALA A 25 6.86 1.43 3.21
CA ALA A 25 6.04 1.15 2.03
C ALA A 25 5.21 2.37 1.64
N ILE A 26 4.98 2.55 0.34
CA ILE A 26 4.03 3.55 -0.15
C ILE A 26 2.63 3.07 0.20
N GLU A 27 1.89 3.87 0.98
CA GLU A 27 0.50 3.58 1.32
C GLU A 27 -0.36 3.51 0.06
N SER A 28 -1.29 2.57 0.05
CA SER A 28 -2.28 2.43 -1.02
C SER A 28 -3.67 2.21 -0.42
N PRO A 29 -4.74 2.58 -1.15
CA PRO A 29 -6.10 2.36 -0.69
C PRO A 29 -6.33 0.86 -0.46
N GLN A 30 -6.87 0.53 0.72
CA GLN A 30 -7.14 -0.86 1.09
C GLN A 30 -8.38 -1.39 0.36
N TYR A 31 -8.29 -2.64 -0.10
CA TYR A 31 -9.40 -3.35 -0.75
C TYR A 31 -9.32 -4.86 -0.50
N GLU A 32 -10.44 -5.54 -0.66
CA GLU A 32 -10.53 -7.00 -0.70
C GLU A 32 -10.79 -7.49 -2.14
N VAL A 33 -10.09 -8.53 -2.58
CA VAL A 33 -10.36 -9.19 -3.87
C VAL A 33 -11.52 -10.16 -3.68
N VAL A 34 -12.68 -9.81 -4.21
CA VAL A 34 -13.91 -10.61 -4.14
C VAL A 34 -13.84 -11.77 -5.13
N HIS A 35 -13.21 -11.55 -6.29
CA HIS A 35 -13.09 -12.53 -7.36
C HIS A 35 -11.94 -12.15 -8.29
N ALA A 36 -11.27 -13.13 -8.88
CA ALA A 36 -10.18 -12.94 -9.81
C ALA A 36 -10.30 -13.97 -10.95
N GLU A 37 -10.09 -13.49 -12.17
CA GLU A 37 -10.02 -14.27 -13.40
C GLU A 37 -8.71 -14.00 -14.12
N SER A 38 -8.48 -14.64 -15.26
CA SER A 38 -7.23 -14.48 -16.02
C SER A 38 -6.96 -13.06 -16.51
N ASP A 39 -8.00 -12.27 -16.72
CA ASP A 39 -7.97 -10.95 -17.37
C ASP A 39 -8.52 -9.82 -16.50
N PHE A 40 -9.12 -10.12 -15.34
CA PHE A 40 -9.64 -9.10 -14.44
C PHE A 40 -9.71 -9.53 -12.97
N GLU A 41 -9.87 -8.54 -12.09
CA GLU A 41 -10.16 -8.71 -10.67
C GLU A 41 -11.35 -7.85 -10.26
N VAL A 42 -12.15 -8.34 -9.32
CA VAL A 42 -13.22 -7.61 -8.65
C VAL A 42 -12.71 -7.19 -7.27
N ARG A 43 -12.59 -5.88 -7.05
CA ARG A 43 -12.06 -5.29 -5.81
C ARG A 43 -13.14 -4.51 -5.05
N SER A 44 -13.36 -4.85 -3.79
CA SER A 44 -14.22 -4.11 -2.87
C SER A 44 -13.37 -3.14 -2.05
N TYR A 45 -13.47 -1.84 -2.36
CA TYR A 45 -12.76 -0.78 -1.65
C TYR A 45 -13.54 -0.36 -0.40
N GLY A 46 -12.83 -0.18 0.71
CA GLY A 46 -13.39 0.42 1.92
C GLY A 46 -13.61 1.93 1.76
N ASN A 47 -14.29 2.54 2.74
CA ASN A 47 -14.42 3.99 2.80
C ASN A 47 -13.04 4.64 2.94
N SER A 48 -12.76 5.63 2.09
CA SER A 48 -11.50 6.39 2.08
C SER A 48 -11.75 7.81 1.59
N THR A 49 -10.93 8.75 2.04
CA THR A 49 -11.00 10.15 1.58
C THR A 49 -10.00 10.36 0.44
N TRP A 50 -10.45 11.05 -0.60
CA TRP A 50 -9.65 11.36 -1.78
C TRP A 50 -9.61 12.87 -2.03
N MET A 51 -8.47 13.34 -2.56
CA MET A 51 -8.36 14.69 -3.13
C MET A 51 -8.67 14.62 -4.63
N SER A 52 -9.48 15.56 -5.13
CA SER A 52 -9.87 15.60 -6.55
C SER A 52 -9.70 17.00 -7.12
N ALA A 53 -9.21 17.09 -8.37
CA ALA A 53 -9.06 18.35 -9.11
C ALA A 53 -9.78 18.23 -10.48
N PRO A 54 -10.98 18.79 -10.64
CA PRO A 54 -11.70 18.74 -11.91
C PRO A 54 -11.07 19.66 -12.95
N VAL A 55 -10.91 19.17 -14.19
CA VAL A 55 -10.33 19.92 -15.32
C VAL A 55 -11.26 19.82 -16.53
N ASN A 56 -11.48 20.94 -17.22
CA ASN A 56 -12.28 21.00 -18.45
C ASN A 56 -11.36 20.88 -19.68
N GLU A 57 -11.10 19.66 -20.13
CA GLU A 57 -10.26 19.34 -21.29
C GLU A 57 -10.85 18.17 -22.09
N LEU A 58 -10.63 18.16 -23.41
CA LEU A 58 -11.12 17.07 -24.28
C LEU A 58 -10.17 15.88 -24.32
N SER A 59 -8.88 16.10 -24.05
CA SER A 59 -7.88 15.04 -24.00
C SER A 59 -7.73 14.51 -22.58
N PHE A 60 -7.91 13.20 -22.41
CA PHE A 60 -7.70 12.53 -21.12
C PHE A 60 -6.28 12.70 -20.59
N GLU A 61 -5.28 12.65 -21.49
CA GLU A 61 -3.87 12.85 -21.14
C GLU A 61 -3.62 14.25 -20.58
N LYS A 62 -4.13 15.28 -21.27
CA LYS A 62 -3.98 16.68 -20.81
C LYS A 62 -4.75 16.95 -19.52
N ALA A 63 -5.97 16.42 -19.41
CA ALA A 63 -6.77 16.54 -18.21
C ALA A 63 -6.05 15.93 -16.99
N THR A 64 -5.45 14.75 -17.15
CA THR A 64 -4.71 14.06 -16.08
C THR A 64 -3.44 14.81 -15.70
N LEU A 65 -2.70 15.35 -16.68
CA LEU A 65 -1.52 16.17 -16.42
C LEU A 65 -1.87 17.43 -15.62
N PHE A 66 -2.89 18.18 -16.06
CA PHE A 66 -3.28 19.43 -15.40
C PHE A 66 -3.97 19.22 -14.04
N GLY A 67 -4.65 18.09 -13.82
CA GLY A 67 -5.26 17.79 -12.52
C GLY A 67 -4.26 17.29 -11.48
N PHE A 68 -3.12 16.75 -11.90
CA PHE A 68 -2.09 16.22 -11.00
C PHE A 68 -1.11 17.31 -10.53
N HIS A 69 -0.77 18.27 -11.39
CA HIS A 69 0.16 19.37 -11.11
C HIS A 69 -0.47 20.49 -10.29
#